data_AF-A0A7S0RT17-F1
#
_entry.id   AF-A0A7S0RT17-F1
#
_cell.length_a   1.000
_cell.length_b   1.000
_cell.length_c   1.000
_cell.angle_alpha   90.00
_cell.angle_beta   90.00
_cell.angle_gamma   90.00
#
_symmetry.space_group_name_H-M   'P 1'
#
loop_
_entity.id
_entity.type
_entity.pdbx_description
1 polymer ?
#
loop_
_entity_poly.entity_id
_entity_poly.type
_entity_poly.pdbx_seq_one_letter_code
_entity_poly.pdbx_strand_id
1 'polypeptide(L)'
;HALNSAAQTGRLMKALLLAKASGDIPGIFGRLGDLAAIDKEYDIAVSTACAPLDYVVVDNTATAQACVRLLREKSLGVATFLMLDQQQKFAGAAKERVTTPEGAPRLFDLVRMTDERLKPAFYYALRDTLVAQDLDQASRIAYGKERRWSRVVTVKGDMIEPSGTMSGGGGR
;
A
#
# COMPACT_ATOMS: atom_id res chain seq x y z
N HIS A 1 23.11 5.62 -7.95
CA HIS A 1 22.43 5.67 -6.64
C HIS A 1 21.33 4.62 -6.44
N ALA A 2 20.50 4.27 -7.44
CA ALA A 2 19.41 3.28 -7.28
C ALA A 2 19.85 1.82 -7.02
N LEU A 3 20.98 1.37 -7.59
CA LEU A 3 21.49 0.00 -7.38
C LEU A 3 21.89 -0.29 -5.92
N ASN A 4 22.28 0.75 -5.17
CA ASN A 4 22.67 0.60 -3.77
C ASN A 4 21.46 0.53 -2.83
N SER A 5 20.30 1.10 -3.21
CA SER A 5 19.09 1.09 -2.37
C SER A 5 18.38 -0.26 -2.41
N ALA A 6 18.25 -0.91 -3.57
CA ALA A 6 17.59 -2.22 -3.68
C ALA A 6 18.33 -3.31 -2.88
N ALA A 7 19.66 -3.35 -2.97
CA ALA A 7 20.50 -4.26 -2.19
C ALA A 7 20.48 -3.96 -0.68
N GLN A 8 20.27 -2.69 -0.30
CA GLN A 8 20.09 -2.29 1.10
C GLN A 8 18.73 -2.72 1.64
N THR A 9 17.65 -2.50 0.88
CA THR A 9 16.29 -2.98 1.22
C THR A 9 16.25 -4.50 1.36
N GLY A 10 16.92 -5.23 0.46
CA GLY A 10 17.00 -6.70 0.55
C GLY A 10 17.70 -7.20 1.83
N ARG A 11 18.80 -6.56 2.23
CA ARG A 11 19.52 -6.89 3.47
C ARG A 11 18.69 -6.58 4.73
N LEU A 12 18.05 -5.42 4.74
CA LEU A 12 17.15 -5.01 5.82
C LEU A 12 15.99 -6.01 5.99
N MET A 13 15.29 -6.33 4.90
CA MET A 13 14.17 -7.28 4.94
C MET A 13 14.61 -8.68 5.37
N LYS A 14 15.77 -9.14 4.88
CA LYS A 14 16.34 -10.42 5.31
C LYS A 14 16.56 -10.46 6.83
N ALA A 15 17.10 -9.40 7.42
CA ALA A 15 17.32 -9.35 8.87
C ALA A 15 16.00 -9.39 9.67
N LEU A 16 14.99 -8.64 9.22
CA LEU A 16 13.66 -8.64 9.87
C LEU A 16 12.98 -10.01 9.78
N LEU A 17 13.03 -10.66 8.62
CA LEU A 17 12.45 -11.99 8.44
C LEU A 17 13.20 -13.07 9.22
N LEU A 18 14.51 -12.93 9.39
CA LEU A 18 15.29 -13.82 10.26
C LEU A 18 14.89 -13.65 11.72
N ALA A 19 14.77 -12.41 12.22
CA ALA A 19 14.32 -12.14 13.59
C ALA A 19 12.89 -12.62 13.85
N LYS A 20 12.02 -12.60 12.83
CA LYS A 20 10.70 -13.24 12.86
C LYS A 20 10.82 -14.76 12.99
N ALA A 21 11.65 -15.38 12.15
CA ALA A 21 11.78 -16.83 12.07
C ALA A 21 12.47 -17.45 13.29
N SER A 22 13.42 -16.73 13.92
CA SER A 22 14.06 -17.14 15.17
C SER A 22 13.16 -16.95 16.40
N GLY A 23 12.11 -16.15 16.29
CA GLY A 23 11.24 -15.79 17.41
C GLY A 23 11.76 -14.63 18.27
N ASP A 24 12.88 -14.00 17.90
CA ASP A 24 13.42 -12.83 18.61
C ASP A 24 12.48 -11.63 18.55
N ILE A 25 11.84 -11.45 17.39
CA ILE A 25 10.84 -10.40 17.16
C ILE A 25 9.62 -11.03 16.48
N PRO A 26 8.70 -11.63 17.25
CA PRO A 26 7.42 -12.09 16.72
C PRO A 26 6.56 -10.90 16.26
N GLY A 27 5.46 -11.17 15.55
CA GLY A 27 4.51 -10.13 15.16
C GLY A 27 4.87 -9.34 13.90
N ILE A 28 6.03 -9.60 13.28
CA ILE A 28 6.34 -9.10 11.93
C ILE A 28 5.51 -9.89 10.92
N PHE A 29 4.78 -9.22 10.02
CA PHE A 29 4.08 -9.88 8.91
C PHE A 29 4.98 -9.97 7.68
N GLY A 30 5.52 -8.84 7.24
CA GLY A 30 6.33 -8.72 6.03
C GLY A 30 6.14 -7.36 5.36
N ARG A 31 6.71 -7.17 4.17
CA ARG A 31 6.47 -5.98 3.36
C ARG A 31 5.04 -6.01 2.80
N LEU A 32 4.31 -4.90 2.85
CA LEU A 32 2.90 -4.84 2.46
C LEU A 32 2.66 -5.38 1.05
N GLY A 33 3.50 -5.00 0.07
CA GLY A 33 3.40 -5.47 -1.31
C GLY A 33 3.63 -6.97 -1.50
N ASP A 34 4.29 -7.65 -0.57
CA ASP A 34 4.51 -9.11 -0.63
C ASP A 34 3.36 -9.90 0.03
N LEU A 35 2.43 -9.22 0.71
CA LEU A 35 1.35 -9.85 1.49
C LEU A 35 0.04 -9.98 0.72
N ALA A 36 0.00 -9.54 -0.54
CA ALA A 36 -1.16 -9.68 -1.42
C ALA A 36 -0.76 -9.79 -2.88
N ALA A 37 -1.73 -10.14 -3.72
CA ALA A 37 -1.59 -10.20 -5.16
C ALA A 37 -2.68 -9.35 -5.83
N ILE A 38 -2.39 -8.88 -7.04
CA ILE A 38 -3.37 -8.21 -7.91
C ILE A 38 -3.19 -8.73 -9.33
N ASP A 39 -4.21 -8.58 -10.17
CA ASP A 39 -4.08 -8.91 -11.59
C ASP A 39 -3.14 -7.95 -12.32
N LYS A 40 -2.38 -8.48 -13.27
CA LYS A 40 -1.30 -7.77 -13.98
C LYS A 40 -1.78 -6.49 -14.70
N GLU A 41 -3.04 -6.45 -15.11
CA GLU A 41 -3.67 -5.27 -15.71
C GLU A 41 -3.59 -4.04 -14.79
N TYR A 42 -3.59 -4.24 -13.47
CA TYR A 42 -3.58 -3.17 -12.47
C TYR A 42 -2.22 -2.97 -11.79
N ASP A 43 -1.16 -3.63 -12.27
CA ASP A 43 0.17 -3.59 -11.65
C ASP A 43 0.75 -2.17 -11.62
N ILE A 44 0.60 -1.44 -12.73
CA ILE A 44 1.01 -0.03 -12.82
C ILE A 44 0.14 0.83 -11.90
N ALA A 45 -1.19 0.65 -11.95
CA ALA A 45 -2.13 1.41 -11.13
C ALA A 45 -1.85 1.26 -9.62
N VAL A 46 -1.62 0.04 -9.13
CA VAL A 46 -1.33 -0.20 -7.72
C VAL A 46 0.04 0.34 -7.32
N SER A 47 1.05 0.17 -8.18
CA SER A 47 2.41 0.64 -7.90
C SER A 47 2.47 2.17 -7.85
N THR A 48 1.68 2.85 -8.66
CA THR A 48 1.53 4.32 -8.62
C THR A 48 0.72 4.76 -7.41
N ALA A 49 -0.45 4.16 -7.18
CA ALA A 49 -1.41 4.66 -6.20
C ALA A 49 -1.05 4.32 -4.75
N CYS A 50 -0.26 3.27 -4.53
CA CYS A 50 -0.01 2.70 -3.20
C CYS A 50 1.42 3.00 -2.71
N ALA A 51 1.67 4.24 -2.28
CA ALA A 51 2.95 4.61 -1.68
C ALA A 51 3.39 3.69 -0.50
N PRO A 52 2.48 3.14 0.35
CA PRO A 52 2.87 2.26 1.44
C PRO A 52 3.31 0.84 1.07
N LEU A 53 3.43 0.47 -0.22
CA LEU A 53 3.77 -0.92 -0.61
C LEU A 53 5.08 -1.43 0.01
N ASP A 54 6.06 -0.54 0.21
CA ASP A 54 7.35 -0.88 0.83
C ASP A 54 7.34 -0.85 2.37
N TYR A 55 6.20 -0.56 3.00
CA TYR A 55 6.12 -0.53 4.46
C TYR A 55 6.14 -1.96 5.00
N VAL A 56 6.78 -2.15 6.15
CA VAL A 56 6.79 -3.43 6.87
C VAL A 56 5.60 -3.47 7.81
N VAL A 57 4.68 -4.40 7.57
CA VAL A 57 3.52 -4.62 8.41
C VAL A 57 3.94 -5.38 9.67
N VAL A 58 3.55 -4.86 10.83
CA VAL A 58 3.74 -5.45 12.15
C VAL A 58 2.43 -5.43 12.93
N ASP A 59 2.29 -6.26 13.95
CA ASP A 59 1.08 -6.33 14.77
C ASP A 59 0.84 -5.05 15.60
N ASN A 60 1.87 -4.50 16.22
CA ASN A 60 1.75 -3.37 17.16
C ASN A 60 3.01 -2.49 17.25
N THR A 61 2.91 -1.41 18.04
CA THR A 61 3.99 -0.43 18.27
C THR A 61 5.24 -1.03 18.91
N ALA A 62 5.11 -1.98 19.84
CA ALA A 62 6.27 -2.58 20.51
C ALA A 62 7.13 -3.39 19.52
N THR A 63 6.49 -4.14 18.63
CA THR A 63 7.16 -4.86 17.53
C THR A 63 7.84 -3.89 16.57
N ALA A 64 7.18 -2.79 16.19
CA ALA A 64 7.79 -1.76 15.34
C ALA A 64 9.08 -1.19 15.98
N GLN A 65 9.02 -0.84 17.27
CA GLN A 65 10.16 -0.31 18.00
C GLN A 65 11.31 -1.32 18.12
N ALA A 66 10.99 -2.61 18.33
CA ALA A 66 11.99 -3.68 18.34
C ALA A 66 12.70 -3.81 16.98
N CYS A 67 11.94 -3.73 15.88
CA CYS A 67 12.50 -3.73 14.54
C CYS A 67 13.42 -2.51 14.32
N VAL A 68 12.99 -1.30 14.70
CA VAL A 68 13.83 -0.09 14.57
C VAL A 68 15.14 -0.21 15.35
N ARG A 69 15.11 -0.77 16.58
CA ARG A 69 16.33 -1.03 17.36
C ARG A 69 17.25 -2.01 16.64
N LEU A 70 16.73 -3.13 16.17
CA LEU A 70 17.49 -4.13 15.41
C LEU A 70 18.18 -3.51 14.18
N LEU A 71 17.46 -2.69 13.41
CA LEU A 71 18.01 -2.04 12.23
C LEU A 71 19.11 -1.04 12.55
N ARG A 72 18.95 -0.29 13.66
CA ARG A 72 19.94 0.65 14.15
C ARG A 72 21.20 -0.06 14.66
N GLU A 73 21.04 -1.08 15.49
CA GLU A 73 22.15 -1.86 16.06
C GLU A 73 22.98 -2.54 14.98
N LYS A 74 22.33 -2.99 13.89
CA LYS A 74 23.00 -3.65 12.76
C LYS A 74 23.36 -2.70 11.61
N SER A 75 23.11 -1.39 11.75
CA SER A 75 23.35 -0.37 10.72
C SER A 75 22.78 -0.72 9.34
N LEU A 76 21.56 -1.26 9.30
CA LEU A 76 20.93 -1.82 8.09
C LEU A 76 20.15 -0.79 7.25
N GLY A 77 19.96 0.42 7.78
CA GLY A 77 19.20 1.49 7.11
C GLY A 77 17.87 1.78 7.80
N VAL A 78 16.95 2.39 7.04
CA VAL A 78 15.65 2.85 7.54
C VAL A 78 14.54 2.11 6.81
N ALA A 79 13.53 1.70 7.57
CA ALA A 79 12.25 1.20 7.05
C ALA A 79 11.10 1.89 7.75
N THR A 80 9.97 1.98 7.06
CA THR A 80 8.71 2.47 7.64
C THR A 80 7.85 1.28 8.03
N PHE A 81 7.25 1.34 9.21
CA PHE A 81 6.45 0.25 9.78
C PHE A 81 4.98 0.64 9.82
N LEU A 82 4.10 -0.28 9.41
CA LEU A 82 2.66 -0.14 9.50
C LEU A 82 2.14 -1.05 10.60
N MET A 83 1.65 -0.45 11.69
CA MET A 83 1.13 -1.20 12.84
C MET A 83 -0.35 -1.55 12.63
N LEU A 84 -0.66 -2.84 12.66
CA LEU A 84 -1.97 -3.38 12.31
C LEU A 84 -3.06 -3.03 13.34
N ASP A 85 -2.72 -2.99 14.62
CA ASP A 85 -3.59 -2.53 15.71
C ASP A 85 -4.09 -1.09 15.47
N GLN A 86 -3.21 -0.19 15.01
CA GLN A 86 -3.54 1.20 14.71
C GLN A 86 -4.44 1.35 13.48
N GLN A 87 -4.46 0.35 12.58
CA GLN A 87 -5.30 0.37 11.38
C GLN A 87 -6.70 -0.17 11.62
N GLN A 88 -7.02 -0.75 12.79
CA GLN A 88 -8.34 -1.32 13.07
C GLN A 88 -9.49 -0.31 12.95
N LYS A 89 -9.21 1.00 13.08
CA LYS A 89 -10.16 2.06 12.75
C LYS A 89 -10.73 2.00 11.31
N PHE A 90 -10.03 1.34 10.40
CA PHE A 90 -10.47 1.13 9.01
C PHE A 90 -11.21 -0.20 8.80
N ALA A 91 -11.34 -1.06 9.81
CA ALA A 91 -11.94 -2.39 9.65
C ALA A 91 -13.40 -2.35 9.17
N GLY A 92 -14.16 -1.31 9.55
CA GLY A 92 -15.52 -1.11 9.04
C GLY A 92 -15.54 -0.76 7.56
N ALA A 93 -14.76 0.24 7.16
CA ALA A 93 -14.69 0.71 5.78
C ALA A 93 -14.10 -0.36 4.83
N ALA A 94 -13.15 -1.17 5.31
CA ALA A 94 -12.56 -2.29 4.57
C ALA A 94 -13.56 -3.44 4.28
N LYS A 95 -14.72 -3.47 4.95
CA LYS A 95 -15.79 -4.44 4.72
C LYS A 95 -16.96 -3.86 3.93
N GLU A 96 -16.95 -2.55 3.69
CA GLU A 96 -18.02 -1.85 2.99
C GLU A 96 -18.05 -2.26 1.53
N ARG A 97 -19.23 -2.66 1.07
CA ARG A 97 -19.53 -2.81 -0.37
C ARG A 97 -20.00 -1.46 -0.90
N VAL A 98 -19.42 -1.05 -2.01
CA VAL A 98 -19.65 0.26 -2.60
C VAL A 98 -20.11 0.16 -4.04
N THR A 99 -20.93 1.10 -4.47
CA THR A 99 -21.22 1.33 -5.89
C THR A 99 -20.35 2.48 -6.35
N THR A 100 -19.55 2.25 -7.39
CA THR A 100 -18.58 3.22 -7.89
C THR A 100 -19.11 3.95 -9.15
N PRO A 101 -18.71 5.20 -9.36
CA PRO A 101 -19.09 5.97 -10.55
C PRO A 101 -18.50 5.35 -11.83
N GLU A 102 -19.25 5.44 -12.92
CA GLU A 102 -18.86 4.96 -14.25
C GLU A 102 -18.39 3.48 -14.29
N GLY A 103 -18.75 2.67 -13.28
CA GLY A 103 -18.30 1.28 -13.18
C GLY A 103 -16.79 1.13 -12.90
N ALA A 104 -16.10 2.20 -12.51
CA ALA A 104 -14.67 2.18 -12.23
C ALA A 104 -14.38 1.31 -10.99
N PRO A 105 -13.53 0.27 -11.08
CA PRO A 105 -13.27 -0.59 -9.94
C PRO A 105 -12.48 0.15 -8.86
N ARG A 106 -12.78 -0.14 -7.60
CA ARG A 106 -12.00 0.34 -6.46
C ARG A 106 -10.78 -0.56 -6.28
N LEU A 107 -9.59 0.04 -6.27
CA LEU A 107 -8.32 -0.67 -6.26
C LEU A 107 -8.18 -1.61 -5.05
N PHE A 108 -8.69 -1.21 -3.88
CA PHE A 108 -8.74 -2.06 -2.68
C PHE A 108 -9.48 -3.38 -2.91
N ASP A 109 -10.58 -3.38 -3.67
CA ASP A 109 -11.39 -4.57 -3.92
C ASP A 109 -10.75 -5.52 -4.95
N LEU A 110 -9.78 -5.04 -5.72
CA LEU A 110 -9.01 -5.83 -6.69
C LEU A 110 -7.85 -6.61 -6.04
N VAL A 111 -7.47 -6.24 -4.82
CA VAL A 111 -6.35 -6.88 -4.10
C VAL A 111 -6.80 -8.19 -3.47
N ARG A 112 -6.11 -9.28 -3.83
CA ARG A 112 -6.30 -10.62 -3.30
C ARG A 112 -5.36 -10.86 -2.12
N MET A 113 -5.93 -10.98 -0.92
CA MET A 113 -5.20 -11.19 0.33
C MET A 113 -5.44 -12.62 0.82
N THR A 114 -4.41 -13.29 1.32
CA THR A 114 -4.55 -14.60 1.96
C THR A 114 -4.94 -14.49 3.44
N ASP A 115 -4.55 -13.40 4.10
CA ASP A 115 -4.88 -13.11 5.50
C ASP A 115 -5.82 -11.90 5.61
N GLU A 116 -7.10 -12.19 5.89
CA GLU A 116 -8.17 -11.22 6.08
C GLU A 116 -7.88 -10.19 7.19
N ARG A 117 -7.02 -10.52 8.16
CA ARG A 117 -6.62 -9.58 9.22
C ARG A 117 -5.88 -8.38 8.66
N LEU A 118 -5.31 -8.48 7.45
CA LEU A 118 -4.56 -7.41 6.79
C LEU A 118 -5.46 -6.40 6.06
N LYS A 119 -6.76 -6.67 5.91
CA LYS A 119 -7.69 -5.77 5.24
C LYS A 119 -7.61 -4.31 5.72
N PRO A 120 -7.55 -4.02 7.04
CA PRO A 120 -7.45 -2.63 7.50
C PRO A 120 -6.14 -1.95 7.07
N ALA A 121 -5.03 -2.70 6.97
CA ALA A 121 -3.76 -2.19 6.50
C ALA A 121 -3.77 -1.87 4.99
N PHE A 122 -4.34 -2.76 4.17
CA PHE A 122 -4.53 -2.48 2.75
C PHE A 122 -5.53 -1.36 2.50
N TYR A 123 -6.60 -1.28 3.29
CA TYR A 123 -7.53 -0.16 3.19
C TYR A 123 -6.85 1.15 3.57
N TYR A 124 -6.02 1.18 4.62
CA TYR A 124 -5.21 2.37 4.94
C TYR A 124 -4.38 2.83 3.73
N ALA A 125 -3.74 1.90 3.03
CA ALA A 125 -2.84 2.19 1.94
C ALA A 125 -3.55 2.63 0.64
N LEU A 126 -4.70 2.02 0.33
CA LEU A 126 -5.40 2.21 -0.94
C LEU A 126 -6.63 3.11 -0.84
N ARG A 127 -7.28 3.17 0.33
CA ARG A 127 -8.52 3.93 0.56
C ARG A 127 -9.56 3.65 -0.54
N ASP A 128 -10.41 4.63 -0.81
CA ASP A 128 -11.39 4.59 -1.90
C ASP A 128 -10.79 4.97 -3.27
N THR A 129 -9.53 4.59 -3.54
CA THR A 129 -8.90 4.87 -4.84
C THR A 129 -9.58 4.08 -5.94
N LEU A 130 -10.06 4.78 -6.97
CA LEU A 130 -10.64 4.16 -8.15
C LEU A 130 -9.62 3.99 -9.27
N VAL A 131 -9.83 2.99 -10.12
CA VAL A 131 -9.04 2.77 -11.33
C VAL A 131 -9.86 3.17 -12.55
N ALA A 132 -9.36 4.13 -13.31
CA ALA A 132 -9.91 4.58 -14.57
C ALA A 132 -9.13 4.01 -15.77
N GLN A 133 -9.77 3.96 -16.94
CA GLN A 133 -9.13 3.53 -18.18
C GLN A 133 -8.17 4.60 -18.74
N ASP A 134 -8.52 5.88 -18.57
CA ASP A 134 -7.77 7.02 -19.06
C ASP A 134 -7.98 8.26 -18.18
N LEU A 135 -7.25 9.34 -18.51
CA LEU A 135 -7.33 10.62 -17.81
C LEU A 135 -8.68 11.32 -17.96
N ASP A 136 -9.41 11.07 -19.06
CA ASP A 136 -10.72 11.68 -19.27
C ASP A 136 -11.75 11.09 -18.30
N GLN A 137 -11.79 9.76 -18.18
CA GLN A 137 -12.60 9.09 -17.16
C GLN A 137 -12.13 9.46 -15.75
N ALA A 138 -10.82 9.49 -15.50
CA ALA A 138 -10.28 9.86 -14.20
C ALA A 138 -10.73 11.27 -13.78
N SER A 139 -10.69 12.23 -14.71
CA SER A 139 -11.08 13.61 -14.45
C SER A 139 -12.57 13.76 -14.17
N ARG A 140 -13.44 13.09 -14.95
CA ARG A 140 -14.90 13.11 -14.71
C ARG A 140 -15.26 12.57 -13.33
N ILE A 141 -14.62 11.48 -12.93
CA ILE A 141 -14.82 10.85 -11.62
C ILE A 141 -14.27 11.76 -10.51
N ALA A 142 -13.00 12.17 -10.61
CA ALA A 142 -12.30 12.86 -9.53
C ALA A 142 -12.89 14.24 -9.22
N TYR A 143 -13.34 14.96 -10.26
CA TYR A 143 -13.99 16.26 -10.15
C TYR A 143 -15.52 16.17 -10.12
N GLY A 144 -16.07 14.96 -10.02
CA GLY A 144 -17.50 14.72 -9.86
C GLY A 144 -18.04 15.28 -8.54
N LYS A 145 -19.37 15.17 -8.37
CA LYS A 145 -20.06 15.70 -7.17
C LYS A 145 -19.68 14.97 -5.87
N GLU A 146 -19.33 13.69 -5.99
CA GLU A 146 -19.03 12.84 -4.84
C GLU A 146 -17.53 12.92 -4.47
N ARG A 147 -17.24 13.71 -3.43
CA ARG A 147 -15.87 13.89 -2.91
C ARG A 147 -15.19 12.59 -2.49
N ARG A 148 -15.95 11.52 -2.19
CA ARG A 148 -15.42 10.20 -1.84
C ARG A 148 -14.52 9.62 -2.93
N TRP A 149 -14.90 9.83 -4.20
CA TRP A 149 -14.23 9.25 -5.36
C TRP A 149 -13.17 10.18 -5.97
N SER A 150 -12.67 11.14 -5.19
CA SER A 150 -11.73 12.16 -5.67
C SER A 150 -10.29 11.69 -5.86
N ARG A 151 -9.97 10.45 -5.47
CA ARG A 151 -8.67 9.81 -5.71
C ARG A 151 -8.79 8.75 -6.81
N VAL A 152 -8.17 9.01 -7.96
CA VAL A 152 -8.32 8.15 -9.14
C VAL A 152 -6.98 7.95 -9.81
N VAL A 153 -6.65 6.69 -10.09
CA VAL A 153 -5.46 6.29 -10.86
C VAL A 153 -5.91 5.70 -12.19
N THR A 154 -5.19 5.93 -13.28
CA THR A 154 -5.45 5.24 -14.55
C THR A 154 -4.74 3.88 -14.57
N VAL A 155 -5.18 2.96 -15.42
CA VAL A 155 -4.44 1.70 -15.69
C VAL A 155 -3.00 1.95 -16.19
N LYS A 156 -2.73 3.15 -16.73
CA LYS A 156 -1.40 3.60 -17.18
C LYS A 156 -0.60 4.31 -16.09
N GLY A 157 -1.17 4.52 -14.91
CA GLY A 157 -0.47 5.12 -13.77
C GLY A 157 -0.48 6.64 -13.74
N ASP A 158 -1.39 7.31 -14.47
CA ASP A 158 -1.68 8.71 -14.22
C ASP A 158 -2.58 8.82 -12.99
N MET A 159 -2.35 9.82 -12.14
CA MET A 159 -2.96 9.91 -10.82
C MET A 159 -3.56 11.29 -10.59
N ILE A 160 -4.78 11.32 -10.07
CA ILE A 160 -5.44 12.51 -9.53
C ILE A 160 -5.66 12.28 -8.04
N GLU A 161 -5.13 13.19 -7.22
CA GLU A 161 -5.28 13.15 -5.77
C GLU A 161 -6.43 14.06 -5.29
N PRO A 162 -7.02 13.80 -4.11
CA PRO A 162 -8.12 14.60 -3.56
C PRO A 162 -7.81 16.10 -3.39
N SER A 163 -6.52 16.44 -3.28
CA SER A 163 -6.00 17.82 -3.25
C SER A 163 -6.18 18.56 -4.58
N GLY A 164 -6.51 17.86 -5.66
CA GLY A 164 -6.55 18.38 -7.03
C GLY A 164 -5.21 18.28 -7.78
N THR A 165 -4.15 17.78 -7.13
CA THR A 165 -2.87 17.55 -7.82
C THR A 165 -2.97 16.38 -8.76
N MET A 166 -2.34 16.52 -9.93
CA MET A 166 -2.26 15.48 -10.95
C MET A 166 -0.80 15.13 -11.21
N SER A 167 -0.48 13.83 -11.27
CA SER A 167 0.81 13.32 -11.70
C SER A 167 0.62 12.32 -12.85
N GLY A 168 1.50 12.40 -13.84
CA GLY A 168 1.47 11.56 -15.03
C GLY A 168 2.71 11.87 -15.87
N GLY A 169 3.14 10.91 -16.69
CA GLY A 169 4.37 11.07 -17.47
C GLY A 169 4.94 9.75 -17.96
N GLY A 170 5.31 9.70 -19.25
CA GLY A 170 5.80 8.50 -19.92
C GLY A 170 7.21 8.11 -19.49
N GLY A 171 7.37 6.83 -19.13
CA GLY A 171 8.66 6.25 -18.76
C GLY A 171 8.56 4.86 -18.14
N ARG A 172 8.03 3.89 -18.88
CA ARG A 172 8.45 2.48 -18.85
C ARG A 172 8.19 1.84 -20.21
#